data_AF-T1BJI8-F1
#
_entry.id   AF-T1BJI8-F1
#
_cell.length_a   1.000
_cell.length_b   1.000
_cell.length_c   1.000
_cell.angle_alpha   90.00
_cell.angle_beta   90.00
_cell.angle_gamma   90.00
#
_symmetry.space_group_name_H-M   'P 1'
#
loop_
_entity.id
_entity.type
_entity.pdbx_description
1 polymer ?
#
loop_
_entity_poly.entity_id
_entity_poly.type
_entity_poly.pdbx_seq_one_letter_code
_entity_poly.pdbx_strand_id
1 'polypeptide(L)' 'DIDLSVSEMGLTLEVNTEKRKYFKQIELEKEVKPETAKAKFSNGILDLSIELNSGVKDKGKNVKIE' A
#
# COMPACT_ATOMS: atom_id res chain seq x y z
N ASP A 1 -18.13 3.50 6.55
CA ASP A 1 -17.03 3.77 7.49
C ASP A 1 -15.90 2.77 7.27
N ILE A 2 -15.30 2.81 6.08
CA ILE A 2 -14.06 2.09 5.77
C ILE A 2 -13.11 3.17 5.30
N ASP A 3 -12.08 3.44 6.09
CA ASP A 3 -11.05 4.42 5.79
C ASP A 3 -9.79 3.65 5.38
N LEU A 4 -9.39 3.82 4.12
CA LEU A 4 -8.19 3.22 3.56
C LEU A 4 -7.22 4.34 3.18
N SER A 5 -6.09 4.40 3.86
CA SER A 5 -4.99 5.31 3.56
C SER A 5 -3.84 4.53 2.94
N VAL A 6 -3.29 5.04 1.85
CA VAL A 6 -2.14 4.46 1.14
C VAL A 6 -1.01 5.48 1.12
N SER A 7 0.20 5.02 1.43
CA SER A 7 1.46 5.75 1.35
C SER A 7 2.41 5.00 0.41
N GLU A 8 3.57 5.59 0.13
CA GLU A 8 4.55 4.98 -0.78
C GLU A 8 5.04 3.60 -0.30
N MET A 9 5.11 3.36 1.01
CA MET A 9 5.66 2.14 1.60
C MET A 9 4.67 1.33 2.44
N GLY A 10 3.38 1.67 2.41
CA GLY A 10 2.43 1.04 3.31
C GLY A 10 1.00 1.50 3.15
N LEU A 11 0.09 0.79 3.80
CA LEU A 11 -1.32 1.17 3.88
C LEU A 11 -1.85 0.98 5.30
N THR A 12 -2.88 1.75 5.63
CA THR A 12 -3.63 1.65 6.88
C THR A 12 -5.11 1.51 6.55
N LEU A 13 -5.74 0.49 7.11
CA LEU A 13 -7.16 0.21 7.01
C LEU A 13 -7.80 0.36 8.39
N GLU A 14 -8.72 1.31 8.50
CA GLU A 14 -9.54 1.53 9.68
C GLU A 14 -11.02 1.32 9.33
N VAL A 15 -11.72 0.59 10.19
CA VAL A 15 -13.16 0.38 10.11
C VAL A 15 -13.71 0.65 11.49
N ASN A 16 -14.61 1.62 11.59
CA ASN A 16 -15.24 1.99 12.85
C ASN A 16 -16.76 1.99 12.69
N THR A 17 -17.34 0.78 12.72
CA THR A 17 -18.79 0.58 12.68
C THR A 17 -19.27 -0.09 13.97
N GLU A 18 -20.57 -0.01 14.26
CA GLU A 18 -21.15 -0.72 15.42
C GLU A 18 -20.98 -2.24 15.35
N LYS A 19 -21.02 -2.81 14.14
CA LYS A 19 -20.90 -4.26 13.92
C LYS A 19 -19.46 -4.75 14.06
N ARG A 20 -18.48 -3.92 13.67
CA ARG A 20 -17.08 -4.29 13.68
C ARG A 20 -16.18 -3.06 13.76
N LYS A 21 -15.21 -3.15 14.67
CA LYS A 21 -14.03 -2.31 14.69
C LYS A 21 -12.83 -3.10 14.19
N TYR A 22 -12.07 -2.52 13.28
CA TYR A 22 -10.90 -3.17 12.71
C TYR A 22 -9.85 -2.13 12.37
N PHE A 23 -8.61 -2.42 12.74
CA PHE A 23 -7.45 -1.61 12.41
C PHE A 23 -6.36 -2.54 11.89
N LYS A 24 -5.77 -2.21 10.75
CA LYS A 24 -4.61 -2.93 10.23
C LYS A 24 -3.70 -1.98 9.47
N GLN A 25 -2.42 -2.03 9.83
CA GLN A 25 -1.34 -1.41 9.09
C GLN A 25 -0.56 -2.50 8.37
N ILE A 26 -0.20 -2.26 7.12
CA ILE A 26 0.58 -3.18 6.29
C ILE A 26 1.71 -2.39 5.67
N GLU A 27 2.95 -2.82 5.90
CA GLU A 27 4.12 -2.33 5.18
C GLU A 27 4.25 -3.09 3.86
N LEU A 28 4.64 -2.37 2.81
CA LEU A 28 4.86 -2.90 1.47
C LEU A 28 6.34 -3.16 1.25
N GLU A 29 6.65 -4.28 0.60
CA GLU A 29 8.04 -4.65 0.27
C GLU A 29 8.69 -3.74 -0.77
N LYS A 30 7.87 -2.98 -1.52
CA LYS A 30 8.30 -2.10 -2.60
C LYS A 30 7.50 -0.80 -2.56
N GLU A 31 8.16 0.27 -2.98
CA GLU A 31 7.50 1.55 -3.18
C GLU A 31 6.41 1.45 -4.25
N VAL A 32 5.28 2.11 -3.98
CA VAL A 32 4.14 2.24 -4.89
C VAL A 32 3.84 3.70 -5.17
N LYS A 33 2.94 3.96 -6.12
CA LYS A 33 2.40 5.28 -6.44
C LYS A 33 1.01 5.46 -5.82
N PRO A 34 0.85 6.08 -4.64
CA PRO A 34 -0.42 6.15 -3.93
C PRO A 34 -1.55 6.77 -4.76
N GLU A 35 -1.23 7.72 -5.63
CA GLU A 35 -2.15 8.41 -6.54
C GLU A 35 -2.79 7.49 -7.58
N THR A 36 -2.22 6.30 -7.82
CA THR A 36 -2.74 5.29 -8.76
C THR A 36 -3.69 4.29 -8.09
N ALA A 37 -3.88 4.38 -6.77
CA ALA A 37 -4.65 3.42 -6.00
C ALA A 37 -6.12 3.36 -6.45
N LYS A 38 -6.61 2.14 -6.67
CA LYS A 38 -8.02 1.84 -6.95
C LYS A 38 -8.50 0.77 -5.97
N ALA A 39 -9.64 1.01 -5.34
CA ALA A 39 -10.23 0.09 -4.37
C ALA A 39 -11.67 -0.26 -4.74
N LYS A 40 -12.07 -1.51 -4.50
CA LYS A 40 -13.46 -1.97 -4.61
C LYS A 40 -13.80 -2.81 -3.39
N PHE A 41 -14.97 -2.57 -2.80
CA PHE A 41 -15.51 -3.39 -1.72
C PHE A 41 -16.79 -4.08 -2.18
N SER A 42 -16.81 -5.41 -2.14
CA SER A 42 -17.97 -6.21 -2.54
C SER A 42 -18.05 -7.48 -1.71
N ASN A 43 -19.24 -7.78 -1.17
CA ASN A 43 -19.50 -9.00 -0.39
C ASN A 43 -18.49 -9.27 0.73
N GLY A 44 -18.00 -8.21 1.40
CA GLY A 44 -17.04 -8.34 2.51
C GLY A 44 -15.57 -8.42 2.09
N ILE A 45 -15.27 -8.38 0.78
CA ILE A 45 -13.90 -8.40 0.25
C ILE A 45 -13.51 -7.00 -0.21
N LEU A 46 -12.34 -6.54 0.26
CA LEU A 46 -11.69 -5.31 -0.18
C LEU A 46 -10.57 -5.67 -1.18
N ASP A 47 -10.79 -5.35 -2.45
CA ASP A 47 -9.79 -5.47 -3.49
C ASP A 47 -9.10 -4.11 -3.69
N LEU A 48 -7.77 -4.08 -3.54
CA LEU A 48 -6.93 -2.88 -3.73
C LEU A 48 -5.89 -3.17 -4.82
N SER A 49 -5.78 -2.26 -5.79
CA SER A 49 -4.76 -2.30 -6.84
C SER A 49 -4.03 -0.97 -6.90
N ILE A 50 -2.69 -1.01 -6.89
CA ILE A 50 -1.81 0.17 -6.89
C ILE A 50 -0.63 -0.13 -7.81
N GLU A 51 -0.20 0.83 -8.62
CA GLU A 51 0.98 0.66 -9.46
C GLU A 51 2.26 0.72 -8.64
N LEU A 52 3.20 -0.18 -8.94
CA LEU A 52 4.55 -0.13 -8.38
C LEU A 52 5.25 1.15 -8.84
N ASN A 53 6.07 1.72 -7.96
CA ASN A 53 6.99 2.77 -8.35
C ASN A 53 8.14 2.15 -9.16
N SER A 54 7.95 2.06 -10.48
CA SER A 54 8.92 1.52 -11.44
C SER A 54 10.24 2.31 -11.55
N GLY A 55 10.37 3.40 -10.78
CA GLY A 55 11.60 4.18 -10.61
C GLY A 55 12.70 3.48 -9.81
N VAL A 56 12.39 2.36 -9.12
CA VAL A 56 13.41 1.52 -8.46
C VAL A 56 14.09 0.63 -9.51
N LYS A 57 14.78 1.24 -10.48
CA LYS A 57 15.89 0.56 -11.16
C LYS A 57 16.93 0.28 -10.09
N ASP A 58 17.49 -0.93 -10.05
CA ASP A 58 18.58 -1.29 -9.13
C ASP A 58 19.61 -0.16 -9.06
N LYS A 59 19.59 0.65 -7.99
CA LYS A 59 20.55 1.74 -7.77
C LYS A 59 21.89 1.16 -7.27
N GLY A 60 22.29 0.03 -7.81
CA GLY A 60 23.61 -0.54 -7.58
C GLY A 60 24.65 0.38 -8.23
N LYS A 61 25.60 0.86 -7.43
CA LYS A 61 26.82 1.47 -7.96
C LYS A 61 27.93 0.43 -7.90
N ASN A 62 28.70 0.31 -8.98
CA ASN A 62 29.96 -0.43 -8.91
C ASN A 62 30.92 0.34 -8.00
N VAL A 63 31.42 -0.32 -6.96
CA VAL A 63 32.44 0.23 -6.06
C VAL A 63 33.77 -0.37 -6.46
N LYS A 64 34.78 0.49 -6.66
CA LYS A 64 36.15 0.05 -6.92
C LYS A 64 36.81 -0.28 -5.59
N ILE A 65 37.43 -1.45 -5.48
CA ILE A 65 38.21 -1.88 -4.31
C ILE A 65 39.65 -1.40 -4.52
N GLU A 66 40.25 -0.79 -3.49
CA GLU A 66 41.67 -0.42 -3.42
C GLU A 66 42.50 -1.49 -2.70
#